data_AF-A0A1F5IP60-F1
#
_entry.id   AF-A0A1F5IP60-F1
#
_cell.length_a   1.000
_cell.length_b   1.000
_cell.length_c   1.000
_cell.angle_alpha   90.00
_cell.angle_beta   90.00
_cell.angle_gamma   90.00
#
_symmetry.space_group_name_H-M   'P 1'
#
loop_
_entity.id
_entity.type
_entity.pdbx_description
1 polymer ?
#
loop_
_entity_poly.entity_id
_entity_poly.type
_entity_poly.pdbx_seq_one_letter_code
_entity_poly.pdbx_strand_id
1 'polypeptide(L)'
;MSVRTAIKPLIALVILAALVAVSIPFQIRIDDIRGRFRSVEGSLYISSSSLKKLSLGYNELLADIYWIRALQYFGSKKPGEQNPDLLYHYFDIITDLDPKFVNAYRYGGTFLAEPPPFGLGETRKGIDLLDKGRRNNPENYKLPLEEAFIYYFYPKDYEKAAELFREASEKPGISPLRKASITGMAASAHARGGNNELSRKIWEIIYETSPSGGRREFAFRNINEIDTMALEDKLTESLKEYVKRYGRLPSSPEDLARSGIVKNGIPEAPVGGKFILAPKIEAIKSSELSKRKIQEDISFLNAKSARYKKLYGDYPRSPDELRQFIELQTTADFPVHPLGEEYVYDPVTGKVESSVVVD
;
A
#
# COMPACT_ATOMS: atom_id res chain seq x y z
N MET A 1 50.74 39.88 -32.86
CA MET A 1 50.07 38.92 -31.95
C MET A 1 48.89 39.66 -31.33
N SER A 2 47.67 39.10 -31.27
CA SER A 2 46.38 39.84 -31.20
C SER A 2 45.93 40.25 -32.61
N VAL A 3 44.90 39.69 -33.24
CA VAL A 3 43.46 39.76 -32.91
C VAL A 3 42.74 38.41 -33.14
N ARG A 4 43.37 37.48 -33.88
CA ARG A 4 42.74 36.20 -34.30
C ARG A 4 42.43 35.22 -33.15
N THR A 5 43.11 35.32 -32.01
CA THR A 5 42.92 34.40 -30.87
C THR A 5 41.69 34.75 -30.03
N ALA A 6 41.22 36.02 -30.07
CA ALA A 6 40.06 36.49 -29.32
C ALA A 6 38.71 36.31 -30.07
N ILE A 7 38.76 36.08 -31.39
CA ILE A 7 37.55 35.92 -32.22
C ILE A 7 36.89 34.55 -31.99
N LYS A 8 37.68 33.48 -31.79
CA LYS A 8 37.16 32.13 -31.54
C LYS A 8 36.33 32.02 -30.25
N PRO A 9 36.78 32.53 -29.07
CA PRO A 9 35.94 32.50 -27.87
C PRO A 9 34.72 33.40 -28.01
N LEU A 10 34.80 34.53 -28.73
CA LEU A 10 33.66 35.40 -28.99
C LEU A 10 32.59 34.70 -29.85
N ILE A 11 32.99 34.01 -30.91
CA ILE A 11 32.08 33.20 -31.75
C ILE A 11 31.44 32.07 -30.94
N ALA A 12 32.21 31.37 -30.10
CA ALA A 12 31.67 30.33 -29.23
C ALA A 12 30.63 30.88 -28.25
N LEU A 13 30.86 32.07 -27.69
CA LEU A 13 29.94 32.73 -26.77
C LEU A 13 28.65 33.17 -27.47
N VAL A 14 28.74 33.65 -28.71
CA VAL A 14 27.57 34.00 -29.54
C VAL A 14 26.77 32.75 -29.93
N ILE A 15 27.44 31.65 -30.29
CA ILE A 15 26.75 30.38 -30.59
C ILE A 15 26.06 29.85 -29.33
N LEU A 16 26.71 29.89 -28.17
CA LEU A 16 26.11 29.48 -26.90
C LEU A 16 24.90 30.36 -26.55
N ALA A 17 25.02 31.67 -26.70
CA ALA A 17 23.92 32.61 -26.47
C ALA A 17 22.75 32.35 -27.44
N ALA A 18 23.03 32.04 -28.71
CA ALA A 18 22.01 31.69 -29.68
C ALA A 18 21.33 30.35 -29.34
N LEU A 19 22.08 29.34 -28.90
CA LEU A 19 21.52 28.05 -28.48
C LEU A 19 20.61 28.21 -27.24
N VAL A 20 21.01 29.04 -26.27
CA VAL A 20 20.18 29.38 -25.11
C VAL A 20 18.95 30.21 -25.53
N ALA A 21 19.12 31.18 -26.43
CA ALA A 21 18.02 32.00 -26.93
C ALA A 21 16.99 31.20 -27.74
N VAL A 22 17.39 30.10 -28.39
CA VAL A 22 16.50 29.16 -29.08
C VAL A 22 15.91 28.13 -28.13
N SER A 23 16.64 27.71 -27.08
CA SER A 23 16.16 26.72 -26.12
C SER A 23 15.04 27.25 -25.23
N ILE A 24 15.07 28.54 -24.87
CA ILE A 24 14.04 29.20 -24.03
C ILE A 24 12.64 29.18 -24.68
N PRO A 25 12.41 29.69 -25.91
CA PRO A 25 11.10 29.64 -26.54
C PRO A 25 10.66 28.21 -26.87
N PHE A 26 11.63 27.30 -27.12
CA PHE A 26 11.34 25.88 -27.29
C PHE A 26 10.86 25.25 -25.96
N GLN A 27 11.51 25.55 -24.84
CA GLN A 27 11.07 25.13 -23.51
C GLN A 27 9.72 25.74 -23.13
N ILE A 28 9.51 27.04 -23.35
CA ILE A 28 8.21 27.70 -23.10
C ILE A 28 7.11 27.05 -23.94
N ARG A 29 7.37 26.69 -25.20
CA ARG A 29 6.38 26.00 -26.04
C ARG A 29 6.13 24.56 -25.60
N ILE A 30 7.16 23.84 -25.14
CA ILE A 30 7.01 22.51 -24.56
C ILE A 30 6.24 22.57 -23.24
N ASP A 31 6.50 23.56 -22.40
CA ASP A 31 5.84 23.76 -21.11
C ASP A 31 4.42 24.30 -21.28
N ASP A 32 4.13 25.10 -22.32
CA ASP A 32 2.78 25.50 -22.71
C ASP A 32 2.01 24.31 -23.31
N ILE A 33 2.65 23.47 -24.14
CA ILE A 33 2.04 22.23 -24.62
C ILE A 33 1.74 21.30 -23.42
N ARG A 34 2.66 21.10 -22.49
CA ARG A 34 2.47 20.34 -21.24
C ARG A 34 1.40 20.97 -20.34
N GLY A 35 1.37 22.30 -20.25
CA GLY A 35 0.40 23.08 -19.50
C GLY A 35 -1.02 22.97 -20.09
N ARG A 36 -1.14 22.97 -21.43
CA ARG A 36 -2.37 22.69 -22.16
C ARG A 36 -2.82 21.24 -22.00
N PHE A 37 -1.88 20.28 -21.98
CA PHE A 37 -2.20 18.88 -21.65
C PHE A 37 -2.72 18.71 -20.21
N ARG A 38 -2.26 19.52 -19.26
CA ARG A 38 -2.84 19.62 -17.91
C ARG A 38 -4.19 20.33 -17.88
N SER A 39 -4.44 21.30 -18.77
CA SER A 39 -5.70 22.08 -18.79
C SER A 39 -6.86 21.42 -19.55
N VAL A 40 -6.61 20.36 -20.34
CA VAL A 40 -7.67 19.56 -21.00
C VAL A 40 -8.43 18.67 -20.00
N GLU A 41 -8.01 18.59 -18.74
CA GLU A 41 -8.67 17.83 -17.66
C GLU A 41 -10.16 18.21 -17.45
N GLY A 42 -10.63 19.34 -17.99
CA GLY A 42 -12.02 19.79 -17.88
C GLY A 42 -12.87 19.76 -19.16
N SER A 43 -12.35 19.43 -20.35
CA SER A 43 -13.07 19.72 -21.61
C SER A 43 -13.20 18.62 -22.67
N LEU A 44 -12.84 17.36 -22.39
CA LEU A 44 -13.17 16.26 -23.30
C LEU A 44 -13.83 15.08 -22.58
N TYR A 45 -15.06 15.29 -22.12
CA TYR A 45 -16.06 14.22 -21.99
C TYR A 45 -16.55 13.79 -23.39
N ILE A 46 -15.63 13.39 -24.27
CA ILE A 46 -16.04 12.77 -25.53
C ILE A 46 -16.35 11.32 -25.23
N SER A 47 -17.59 10.90 -25.51
CA SER A 47 -17.99 9.50 -25.33
C SER A 47 -17.09 8.59 -26.15
N SER A 48 -16.81 7.39 -25.63
CA SER A 48 -16.03 6.37 -26.33
C SER A 48 -16.59 6.04 -27.73
N SER A 49 -17.92 6.11 -27.90
CA SER A 49 -18.59 5.90 -29.18
C SER A 49 -18.25 6.96 -30.24
N SER A 50 -18.09 8.22 -29.84
CA SER A 50 -17.67 9.31 -30.73
C SER A 50 -16.20 9.20 -31.06
N LEU A 51 -15.35 8.86 -30.08
CA LEU A 51 -13.92 8.64 -30.28
C LEU A 51 -13.63 7.47 -31.23
N LYS A 52 -14.38 6.36 -31.14
CA LYS A 52 -14.27 5.24 -32.09
C LYS A 52 -14.56 5.64 -33.54
N LYS A 53 -15.49 6.57 -33.76
CA LYS A 53 -15.80 7.08 -35.11
C LYS A 53 -14.71 8.03 -35.60
N LEU A 54 -14.16 8.84 -34.69
CA LEU A 54 -13.11 9.82 -34.99
C LEU A 54 -11.71 9.20 -35.12
N SER A 55 -11.48 8.00 -34.60
CA SER A 55 -10.19 7.30 -34.70
C SER A 55 -9.88 6.82 -36.13
N LEU A 56 -10.86 6.85 -37.04
CA LEU A 56 -10.73 6.40 -38.43
C LEU A 56 -10.13 4.98 -38.55
N GLY A 57 -10.40 4.11 -37.58
CA GLY A 57 -9.88 2.74 -37.53
C GLY A 57 -8.63 2.54 -36.67
N TYR A 58 -7.96 3.61 -36.23
CA TYR A 58 -6.77 3.56 -35.36
C TYR A 58 -7.13 3.55 -33.87
N ASN A 59 -8.06 2.68 -33.48
CA ASN A 59 -8.55 2.61 -32.09
C ASN A 59 -7.44 2.26 -31.09
N GLU A 60 -6.57 1.31 -31.43
CA GLU A 60 -5.47 0.85 -30.57
C GLU A 60 -4.45 1.97 -30.32
N LEU A 61 -4.02 2.68 -31.38
CA LEU A 61 -3.11 3.83 -31.24
C LEU A 61 -3.72 4.93 -30.37
N LEU A 62 -5.02 5.18 -30.53
CA LEU A 62 -5.72 6.16 -29.71
C LEU A 62 -5.81 5.69 -28.25
N ALA A 63 -6.06 4.40 -28.00
CA ALA A 63 -6.02 3.80 -26.69
C ALA A 63 -4.64 3.97 -26.03
N ASP A 64 -3.55 3.78 -26.78
CA ASP A 64 -2.17 4.00 -26.30
C ASP A 64 -1.90 5.47 -25.91
N ILE A 65 -2.38 6.43 -26.72
CA ILE A 65 -2.27 7.86 -26.40
C ILE A 65 -3.02 8.18 -25.10
N TYR A 66 -4.23 7.65 -24.94
CA TYR A 66 -5.02 7.82 -23.73
C TYR A 66 -4.38 7.12 -22.53
N TRP A 67 -3.75 5.96 -22.72
CA TRP A 67 -2.99 5.26 -21.68
C TRP A 67 -1.85 6.12 -21.14
N ILE A 68 -1.05 6.72 -22.01
CA ILE A 68 0.03 7.63 -21.60
C ILE A 68 -0.54 8.83 -20.82
N ARG A 69 -1.68 9.38 -21.24
CA ARG A 69 -2.35 10.47 -20.51
C ARG A 69 -2.84 10.04 -19.14
N ALA A 70 -3.44 8.86 -19.01
CA ALA A 70 -3.90 8.31 -17.74
C ALA A 70 -2.73 8.13 -16.76
N LEU A 71 -1.60 7.60 -17.23
CA LEU A 71 -0.39 7.46 -16.41
C LEU A 71 0.17 8.81 -15.97
N GLN A 72 0.23 9.80 -16.88
CA GLN A 72 0.69 11.16 -16.53
C GLN A 72 -0.25 11.83 -15.53
N TYR A 73 -1.57 11.69 -15.73
CA TYR A 73 -2.56 12.23 -14.80
C TYR A 73 -2.37 11.65 -13.41
N PHE A 74 -2.28 10.32 -13.31
CA PHE A 74 -2.09 9.62 -12.05
C PHE A 74 -0.78 10.03 -11.36
N GLY A 75 0.33 10.06 -12.10
CA GLY A 75 1.67 10.32 -11.56
C GLY A 75 2.04 11.81 -11.39
N SER A 76 1.30 12.76 -11.95
CA SER A 76 1.66 14.20 -11.90
C SER A 76 1.09 14.95 -10.70
N LYS A 77 0.17 14.35 -9.96
CA LYS A 77 -0.50 14.94 -8.79
C LYS A 77 -0.04 14.27 -7.50
N LYS A 78 -0.12 14.99 -6.37
CA LYS A 78 0.14 14.38 -5.07
C LYS A 78 -0.98 13.37 -4.77
N PRO A 79 -0.70 12.27 -4.05
CA PRO A 79 -1.74 11.34 -3.64
C PRO A 79 -2.89 12.06 -2.93
N GLY A 80 -4.13 11.85 -3.41
CA GLY A 80 -5.33 12.47 -2.87
C GLY A 80 -5.80 13.75 -3.58
N GLU A 81 -5.03 14.29 -4.51
CA GLU A 81 -5.43 15.45 -5.34
C GLU A 81 -6.05 15.01 -6.68
N GLN A 82 -5.97 13.73 -7.02
CA GLN A 82 -6.57 13.17 -8.23
C GLN A 82 -8.09 13.05 -8.09
N ASN A 83 -8.80 13.33 -9.19
CA ASN A 83 -10.22 13.04 -9.34
C ASN A 83 -10.38 11.59 -9.83
N PRO A 84 -11.00 10.70 -9.04
CA PRO A 84 -11.16 9.31 -9.44
C PRO A 84 -12.18 9.08 -10.55
N ASP A 85 -13.21 9.92 -10.68
CA ASP A 85 -14.15 9.85 -11.82
C ASP A 85 -13.43 10.12 -13.14
N LEU A 86 -12.53 11.11 -13.15
CA LEU A 86 -11.74 11.43 -14.33
C LEU A 86 -10.77 10.30 -14.67
N LEU A 87 -10.09 9.72 -13.66
CA LEU A 87 -9.20 8.59 -13.89
C LEU A 87 -9.95 7.36 -14.40
N TYR A 88 -11.10 7.04 -13.82
CA TYR A 88 -11.97 5.97 -14.30
C TYR A 88 -12.39 6.22 -15.74
N HIS A 89 -12.82 7.44 -16.06
CA HIS A 89 -13.21 7.81 -17.42
C HIS A 89 -12.08 7.63 -18.44
N TYR A 90 -10.84 7.98 -18.10
CA TYR A 90 -9.68 7.70 -18.96
C TYR A 90 -9.57 6.21 -19.27
N PHE A 91 -9.60 5.35 -18.24
CA PHE A 91 -9.50 3.89 -18.45
C PHE A 91 -10.72 3.30 -19.14
N ASP A 92 -11.91 3.84 -18.92
CA ASP A 92 -13.12 3.40 -19.61
C ASP A 92 -13.04 3.68 -21.12
N ILE A 93 -12.54 4.85 -21.53
CA ILE A 93 -12.25 5.17 -22.94
C ILE A 93 -11.20 4.21 -23.52
N ILE A 94 -10.08 4.01 -22.83
CA ILE A 94 -8.99 3.12 -23.31
C ILE A 94 -9.54 1.73 -23.56
N THR A 95 -10.28 1.19 -22.60
CA THR A 95 -10.82 -0.17 -22.63
C THR A 95 -11.99 -0.34 -23.59
N ASP A 96 -12.72 0.73 -23.89
CA ASP A 96 -13.69 0.71 -24.98
C ASP A 96 -13.00 0.70 -26.35
N LEU A 97 -11.97 1.55 -26.53
CA LEU A 97 -11.22 1.64 -27.79
C LEU A 97 -10.48 0.34 -28.11
N ASP A 98 -9.77 -0.22 -27.13
CA ASP A 98 -9.10 -1.52 -27.22
C ASP A 98 -9.53 -2.44 -26.06
N PRO A 99 -10.58 -3.26 -26.27
CA PRO A 99 -11.05 -4.21 -25.27
C PRO A 99 -10.03 -5.27 -24.87
N LYS A 100 -9.00 -5.52 -25.69
CA LYS A 100 -7.95 -6.52 -25.44
C LYS A 100 -6.73 -5.92 -24.74
N PHE A 101 -6.73 -4.61 -24.45
CA PHE A 101 -5.67 -3.95 -23.69
C PHE A 101 -5.72 -4.31 -22.20
N VAL A 102 -5.29 -5.53 -21.86
CA VAL A 102 -5.37 -6.09 -20.49
C VAL A 102 -4.76 -5.17 -19.41
N ASN A 103 -3.65 -4.49 -19.72
CA ASN A 103 -2.97 -3.63 -18.75
C ASN A 103 -3.78 -2.39 -18.35
N ALA A 104 -4.66 -1.88 -19.23
CA ALA A 104 -5.54 -0.77 -18.90
C ALA A 104 -6.52 -1.16 -17.78
N TYR A 105 -7.06 -2.38 -17.81
CA TYR A 105 -7.91 -2.91 -16.75
C TYR A 105 -7.12 -3.19 -15.46
N ARG A 106 -5.99 -3.89 -15.58
CA ARG A 106 -5.14 -4.29 -14.44
C ARG A 106 -4.68 -3.09 -13.63
N TYR A 107 -3.96 -2.17 -14.28
CA TYR A 107 -3.41 -1.01 -13.60
C TYR A 107 -4.48 0.03 -13.30
N GLY A 108 -5.43 0.26 -14.20
CA GLY A 108 -6.53 1.19 -13.93
C GLY A 108 -7.36 0.74 -12.73
N GLY A 109 -7.70 -0.56 -12.67
CA GLY A 109 -8.47 -1.14 -11.58
C GLY A 109 -7.72 -1.01 -10.25
N THR A 110 -6.43 -1.33 -10.28
CA THR A 110 -5.54 -1.19 -9.11
C THR A 110 -5.41 0.28 -8.67
N PHE A 111 -5.08 1.21 -9.57
CA PHE A 111 -4.91 2.63 -9.24
C PHE A 111 -6.18 3.28 -8.69
N LEU A 112 -7.35 2.83 -9.13
CA LEU A 112 -8.62 3.27 -8.57
C LEU A 112 -8.86 2.63 -7.21
N ALA A 113 -8.68 1.31 -7.08
CA ALA A 113 -9.11 0.58 -5.90
C ALA A 113 -8.22 0.72 -4.67
N GLU A 114 -6.90 0.74 -4.87
CA GLU A 114 -5.96 0.81 -3.74
C GLU A 114 -6.06 2.16 -3.03
N PRO A 115 -5.91 2.21 -1.71
CA PRO A 115 -5.88 3.47 -0.99
C PRO A 115 -4.60 4.28 -1.31
N PRO A 116 -4.62 5.59 -1.03
CA PRO A 116 -3.39 6.39 -1.01
C PRO A 116 -2.32 5.75 -0.10
N PRO A 117 -1.03 5.81 -0.47
CA PRO A 117 -0.46 6.62 -1.56
C PRO A 117 -0.39 5.91 -2.93
N PHE A 118 -0.82 4.66 -3.05
CA PHE A 118 -0.63 3.84 -4.26
C PHE A 118 -1.84 3.81 -5.21
N GLY A 119 -2.99 4.27 -4.74
CA GLY A 119 -4.18 4.48 -5.54
C GLY A 119 -5.07 5.58 -4.96
N LEU A 120 -6.34 5.60 -5.37
CA LEU A 120 -7.31 6.64 -5.01
C LEU A 120 -8.35 6.21 -3.95
N GLY A 121 -8.38 4.94 -3.56
CA GLY A 121 -9.30 4.40 -2.56
C GLY A 121 -10.73 4.17 -3.04
N GLU A 122 -11.00 4.29 -4.34
CA GLU A 122 -12.29 4.04 -4.97
C GLU A 122 -12.42 2.56 -5.36
N THR A 123 -12.45 1.70 -4.34
CA THR A 123 -12.45 0.24 -4.47
C THR A 123 -13.50 -0.28 -5.46
N ARG A 124 -14.73 0.25 -5.39
CA ARG A 124 -15.82 -0.16 -6.30
C ARG A 124 -15.51 0.15 -7.77
N LYS A 125 -15.02 1.35 -8.09
CA LYS A 125 -14.66 1.72 -9.47
C LYS A 125 -13.55 0.84 -10.03
N GLY A 126 -12.58 0.48 -9.18
CA GLY A 126 -11.51 -0.42 -9.58
C GLY A 126 -11.99 -1.83 -9.87
N ILE A 127 -12.90 -2.36 -9.04
CA ILE A 127 -13.58 -3.64 -9.26
C ILE A 127 -14.39 -3.61 -10.56
N ASP A 128 -15.22 -2.58 -10.78
CA ASP A 128 -16.05 -2.44 -11.98
C ASP A 128 -15.20 -2.52 -13.26
N LEU A 129 -14.01 -1.92 -13.24
CA LEU A 129 -13.07 -1.96 -14.36
C LEU A 129 -12.44 -3.35 -14.53
N LEU A 130 -12.05 -4.03 -13.46
CA LEU A 130 -11.52 -5.40 -13.53
C LEU A 130 -12.57 -6.41 -14.02
N ASP A 131 -13.82 -6.28 -13.57
CA ASP A 131 -14.96 -7.06 -14.04
C ASP A 131 -15.23 -6.84 -15.53
N LYS A 132 -15.13 -5.59 -16.01
CA LYS A 132 -15.15 -5.28 -17.45
C LYS A 132 -14.01 -5.99 -18.18
N GLY A 133 -12.81 -5.97 -17.60
CA GLY A 133 -11.64 -6.66 -18.12
C GLY A 133 -11.85 -8.16 -18.26
N ARG A 134 -12.37 -8.83 -17.22
CA ARG A 134 -12.64 -10.28 -17.21
C ARG A 134 -13.64 -10.69 -18.28
N ARG A 135 -14.70 -9.90 -18.49
CA ARG A 135 -15.67 -10.12 -19.58
C ARG A 135 -15.02 -10.02 -20.96
N ASN A 136 -14.16 -9.02 -21.17
CA ASN A 136 -13.51 -8.79 -22.46
C ASN A 136 -12.31 -9.74 -22.72
N ASN A 137 -11.71 -10.28 -21.65
CA ASN A 137 -10.50 -11.11 -21.69
C ASN A 137 -10.65 -12.37 -20.81
N PRO A 138 -11.61 -13.27 -21.13
CA PRO A 138 -12.03 -14.35 -20.24
C PRO A 138 -10.94 -15.40 -19.95
N GLU A 139 -9.92 -15.49 -20.80
CA GLU A 139 -8.79 -16.42 -20.65
C GLU A 139 -7.63 -15.85 -19.85
N ASN A 140 -7.65 -14.55 -19.52
CA ASN A 140 -6.54 -13.90 -18.83
C ASN A 140 -6.63 -14.11 -17.32
N TYR A 141 -5.72 -14.92 -16.77
CA TYR A 141 -5.69 -15.23 -15.34
C TYR A 141 -5.32 -14.05 -14.42
N LYS A 142 -4.64 -13.03 -14.94
CA LYS A 142 -4.14 -11.92 -14.11
C LYS A 142 -5.26 -11.03 -13.61
N LEU A 143 -6.33 -10.89 -14.40
CA LEU A 143 -7.47 -10.06 -14.06
C LEU A 143 -8.21 -10.57 -12.81
N PRO A 144 -8.71 -11.83 -12.76
CA PRO A 144 -9.31 -12.35 -11.53
C PRO A 144 -8.31 -12.45 -10.37
N LEU A 145 -7.02 -12.69 -10.64
CA LEU A 145 -5.99 -12.72 -9.60
C LEU A 145 -5.81 -11.37 -8.90
N GLU A 146 -5.70 -10.28 -9.66
CA GLU A 146 -5.54 -8.94 -9.09
C GLU A 146 -6.82 -8.42 -8.43
N GLU A 147 -7.98 -8.77 -8.99
CA GLU A 147 -9.27 -8.51 -8.35
C GLU A 147 -9.40 -9.24 -7.01
N ALA A 148 -8.92 -10.50 -6.93
CA ALA A 148 -8.87 -11.24 -5.68
C ALA A 148 -8.00 -10.54 -4.63
N PHE A 149 -6.86 -9.95 -5.02
CA PHE A 149 -6.03 -9.17 -4.10
C PHE A 149 -6.76 -7.93 -3.57
N ILE A 150 -7.52 -7.24 -4.43
CA ILE A 150 -8.35 -6.10 -4.03
C ILE A 150 -9.40 -6.52 -3.00
N TYR A 151 -10.18 -7.58 -3.28
CA TYR A 151 -11.17 -8.11 -2.34
C TYR A 151 -10.55 -8.57 -1.02
N TYR A 152 -9.37 -9.19 -1.09
CA TYR A 152 -8.66 -9.69 0.09
C TYR A 152 -8.21 -8.56 1.01
N PHE A 153 -7.63 -7.48 0.48
CA PHE A 153 -7.04 -6.43 1.31
C PHE A 153 -8.01 -5.31 1.73
N TYR A 154 -8.88 -4.85 0.84
CA TYR A 154 -9.65 -3.61 1.10
C TYR A 154 -11.07 -3.89 1.62
N PRO A 155 -11.95 -4.59 0.88
CA PRO A 155 -13.25 -5.01 1.40
C PRO A 155 -13.14 -6.10 2.48
N LYS A 156 -12.01 -6.84 2.50
CA LYS A 156 -11.82 -8.05 3.33
C LYS A 156 -12.91 -9.11 3.09
N ASP A 157 -13.39 -9.18 1.84
CA ASP A 157 -14.32 -10.21 1.40
C ASP A 157 -13.51 -11.44 0.97
N TYR A 158 -13.17 -12.26 1.96
CA TYR A 158 -12.31 -13.41 1.77
C TYR A 158 -12.98 -14.52 0.95
N GLU A 159 -14.31 -14.61 0.99
CA GLU A 159 -15.06 -15.54 0.15
C GLU A 159 -14.97 -15.13 -1.31
N LYS A 160 -15.21 -13.85 -1.59
CA LYS A 160 -15.07 -13.36 -2.96
C LYS A 160 -13.65 -13.48 -3.48
N ALA A 161 -12.65 -13.18 -2.64
CA ALA A 161 -11.26 -13.40 -2.98
C ALA A 161 -10.97 -14.88 -3.30
N ALA A 162 -11.52 -15.82 -2.51
CA ALA A 162 -11.35 -17.26 -2.74
C ALA A 162 -11.97 -17.72 -4.07
N GLU A 163 -13.17 -17.24 -4.40
CA GLU A 163 -13.81 -17.49 -5.70
C GLU A 163 -12.92 -17.02 -6.86
N LEU A 164 -12.40 -15.80 -6.77
CA LEU A 164 -11.58 -15.19 -7.80
C LEU A 164 -10.21 -15.86 -7.93
N PHE A 165 -9.59 -16.29 -6.83
CA PHE A 165 -8.39 -17.12 -6.87
C PHE A 165 -8.66 -18.45 -7.57
N ARG A 166 -9.79 -19.11 -7.27
CA ARG A 166 -10.18 -20.35 -7.94
C ARG A 166 -10.34 -20.13 -9.44
N GLU A 167 -11.12 -19.11 -9.83
CA GLU A 167 -11.28 -18.71 -11.23
C GLU A 167 -9.92 -18.46 -11.90
N ALA A 168 -9.05 -17.69 -11.25
CA ALA A 168 -7.72 -17.40 -11.77
C ALA A 168 -6.90 -18.68 -12.00
N SER A 169 -6.96 -19.65 -11.08
CA SER A 169 -6.21 -20.92 -11.18
C SER A 169 -6.68 -21.84 -12.30
N GLU A 170 -7.90 -21.66 -12.79
CA GLU A 170 -8.53 -22.48 -13.83
C GLU A 170 -8.29 -21.94 -15.25
N LYS A 171 -7.81 -20.70 -15.37
CA LYS A 171 -7.53 -20.08 -16.68
C LYS A 171 -6.37 -20.75 -17.42
N PRO A 172 -6.40 -20.76 -18.77
CA PRO A 172 -5.33 -21.33 -19.57
C PRO A 172 -4.02 -20.52 -19.51
N GLY A 173 -2.91 -21.12 -19.95
CA GLY A 173 -1.61 -20.44 -20.05
C GLY A 173 -0.85 -20.23 -18.74
N ILE A 174 -1.30 -20.86 -17.65
CA ILE A 174 -0.65 -20.81 -16.33
C ILE A 174 0.28 -22.01 -16.16
N SER A 175 1.49 -21.78 -15.63
CA SER A 175 2.40 -22.89 -15.29
C SER A 175 1.84 -23.76 -14.16
N PRO A 176 2.12 -25.08 -14.13
CA PRO A 176 1.63 -25.97 -13.08
C PRO A 176 1.93 -25.46 -11.65
N LEU A 177 3.13 -24.91 -11.45
CA LEU A 177 3.54 -24.33 -10.17
C LEU A 177 2.67 -23.13 -9.76
N ARG A 178 2.40 -22.21 -10.71
CA ARG A 178 1.55 -21.04 -10.43
C ARG A 178 0.10 -21.46 -10.20
N LYS A 179 -0.41 -22.43 -10.95
CA LYS A 179 -1.75 -22.98 -10.75
C LYS A 179 -1.90 -23.56 -9.34
N ALA A 180 -0.96 -24.41 -8.90
CA ALA A 180 -0.95 -24.96 -7.55
C ALA A 180 -0.86 -23.85 -6.49
N SER A 181 -0.01 -22.85 -6.74
CA SER A 181 0.17 -21.70 -5.84
C SER A 181 -1.13 -20.90 -5.64
N ILE A 182 -1.84 -20.56 -6.72
CA ILE A 182 -3.11 -19.82 -6.67
C ILE A 182 -4.25 -20.69 -6.11
N THR A 183 -4.28 -21.99 -6.44
CA THR A 183 -5.24 -22.94 -5.85
C THR A 183 -5.11 -22.98 -4.33
N GLY A 184 -3.88 -22.99 -3.82
CA GLY A 184 -3.62 -22.90 -2.38
C GLY A 184 -4.07 -21.58 -1.77
N MET A 185 -3.99 -20.46 -2.51
CA MET A 185 -4.53 -19.17 -2.04
C MET A 185 -6.05 -19.22 -1.93
N ALA A 186 -6.74 -19.80 -2.91
CA ALA A 186 -8.20 -19.98 -2.86
C ALA A 186 -8.63 -20.77 -1.61
N ALA A 187 -7.95 -21.89 -1.35
CA ALA A 187 -8.20 -22.70 -0.15
C ALA A 187 -7.90 -21.94 1.15
N SER A 188 -6.80 -21.19 1.19
CA SER A 188 -6.39 -20.44 2.37
C SER A 188 -7.33 -19.26 2.66
N ALA A 189 -7.79 -18.53 1.63
CA ALA A 189 -8.76 -17.45 1.77
C ALA A 189 -10.11 -17.96 2.29
N HIS A 190 -10.61 -19.07 1.75
CA HIS A 190 -11.88 -19.68 2.18
C HIS A 190 -11.79 -20.26 3.60
N ALA A 191 -10.71 -20.96 3.94
CA ALA A 191 -10.60 -21.65 5.24
C ALA A 191 -10.18 -20.72 6.39
N ARG A 192 -9.31 -19.74 6.11
CA ARG A 192 -8.64 -18.90 7.11
C ARG A 192 -8.50 -17.47 6.60
N GLY A 193 -9.58 -16.85 6.13
CA GLY A 193 -9.56 -15.48 5.60
C GLY A 193 -8.74 -14.52 6.47
N GLY A 194 -7.89 -13.70 5.84
CA GLY A 194 -7.05 -12.73 6.54
C GLY A 194 -5.82 -13.31 7.27
N ASN A 195 -5.48 -14.59 7.08
CA ASN A 195 -4.30 -15.17 7.74
C ASN A 195 -2.97 -14.63 7.19
N ASN A 196 -1.97 -14.58 8.07
CA ASN A 196 -0.64 -14.04 7.79
C ASN A 196 0.11 -14.81 6.68
N GLU A 197 -0.08 -16.12 6.56
CA GLU A 197 0.58 -16.96 5.56
C GLU A 197 0.15 -16.56 4.14
N LEU A 198 -1.17 -16.41 3.92
CA LEU A 198 -1.71 -15.93 2.65
C LEU A 198 -1.34 -14.47 2.39
N SER A 199 -1.48 -13.60 3.40
CA SER A 199 -1.10 -12.19 3.27
C SER A 199 0.37 -12.04 2.83
N ARG A 200 1.29 -12.78 3.46
CA ARG A 200 2.72 -12.80 3.10
C ARG A 200 2.92 -13.20 1.65
N LYS A 201 2.23 -14.25 1.21
CA LYS A 201 2.33 -14.77 -0.16
C LYS A 201 1.83 -13.77 -1.21
N ILE A 202 0.75 -13.05 -0.91
CA ILE A 202 0.25 -11.99 -1.80
C ILE A 202 1.27 -10.84 -1.85
N TRP A 203 1.83 -10.43 -0.72
CA TRP A 203 2.86 -9.39 -0.69
C TRP A 203 4.13 -9.80 -1.45
N GLU A 204 4.54 -11.05 -1.37
CA GLU A 204 5.66 -11.60 -2.15
C GLU A 204 5.42 -11.47 -3.65
N ILE A 205 4.21 -11.80 -4.13
CA ILE A 205 3.84 -11.59 -5.54
C ILE A 205 3.90 -10.11 -5.90
N ILE A 206 3.40 -9.21 -5.06
CA ILE A 206 3.44 -7.77 -5.31
C ILE A 206 4.89 -7.27 -5.35
N TYR A 207 5.75 -7.74 -4.45
CA TYR A 207 7.17 -7.41 -4.41
C TYR A 207 7.89 -7.83 -5.69
N GLU A 208 7.68 -9.06 -6.15
CA GLU A 208 8.35 -9.61 -7.33
C GLU A 208 7.86 -9.00 -8.64
N THR A 209 6.58 -8.61 -8.72
CA THR A 209 5.94 -8.25 -9.99
C THR A 209 5.69 -6.76 -10.16
N SER A 210 5.75 -5.96 -9.10
CA SER A 210 5.43 -4.53 -9.20
C SER A 210 6.55 -3.74 -9.90
N PRO A 211 6.24 -2.91 -10.90
CA PRO A 211 7.22 -2.04 -11.54
C PRO A 211 7.60 -0.84 -10.65
N SER A 212 6.72 -0.42 -9.73
CA SER A 212 6.96 0.73 -8.84
C SER A 212 7.89 0.37 -7.69
N GLY A 213 9.02 1.06 -7.58
CA GLY A 213 9.97 0.87 -6.48
C GLY A 213 9.34 1.11 -5.11
N GLY A 214 8.53 2.17 -4.97
CA GLY A 214 7.83 2.46 -3.72
C GLY A 214 6.82 1.38 -3.31
N ARG A 215 6.16 0.75 -4.29
CA ARG A 215 5.21 -0.35 -4.03
C ARG A 215 5.94 -1.65 -3.68
N ARG A 216 7.07 -1.95 -4.32
CA ARG A 216 7.92 -3.08 -3.92
C ARG A 216 8.41 -2.89 -2.49
N GLU A 217 8.91 -1.70 -2.16
CA GLU A 217 9.37 -1.37 -0.81
C GLU A 217 8.23 -1.49 0.22
N PHE A 218 7.01 -1.06 -0.12
CA PHE A 218 5.85 -1.25 0.74
C PHE A 218 5.53 -2.74 0.97
N ALA A 219 5.52 -3.55 -0.09
CA ALA A 219 5.30 -4.99 0.03
C ALA A 219 6.40 -5.67 0.86
N PHE A 220 7.66 -5.28 0.66
CA PHE A 220 8.80 -5.78 1.44
C PHE A 220 8.66 -5.49 2.93
N ARG A 221 8.26 -4.27 3.30
CA ARG A 221 7.97 -3.94 4.71
C ARG A 221 6.88 -4.83 5.30
N ASN A 222 5.78 -5.04 4.59
CA ASN A 222 4.69 -5.92 5.05
C ASN A 222 5.16 -7.37 5.22
N ILE A 223 6.01 -7.88 4.31
CA ILE A 223 6.62 -9.22 4.44
C ILE A 223 7.45 -9.29 5.72
N ASN A 224 8.33 -8.31 5.95
CA ASN A 224 9.18 -8.28 7.14
C ASN A 224 8.37 -8.18 8.44
N GLU A 225 7.28 -7.41 8.44
CA GLU A 225 6.37 -7.31 9.59
C GLU A 225 5.73 -8.67 9.90
N ILE A 226 5.18 -9.35 8.89
CA ILE A 226 4.59 -10.68 9.05
C ILE A 226 5.64 -11.70 9.53
N ASP A 227 6.83 -11.70 8.94
CA ASP A 227 7.90 -12.63 9.31
C ASP A 227 8.40 -12.35 10.73
N THR A 228 8.43 -11.10 11.16
CA THR A 228 8.77 -10.71 12.53
C THR A 228 7.71 -11.22 13.51
N MET A 229 6.42 -11.04 13.21
CA MET A 229 5.33 -11.54 14.05
C MET A 229 5.38 -13.07 14.18
N ALA A 230 5.69 -13.79 13.09
CA ALA A 230 5.86 -15.24 13.15
C ALA A 230 7.03 -15.66 14.06
N LEU A 231 8.11 -14.86 14.11
CA LEU A 231 9.21 -15.08 15.05
C LEU A 231 8.82 -14.75 16.50
N GLU A 232 8.02 -13.72 16.75
CA GLU A 232 7.46 -13.44 18.08
C GLU A 232 6.69 -14.66 18.62
N ASP A 233 5.83 -15.25 17.80
CA ASP A 233 5.03 -16.42 18.18
C ASP A 233 5.92 -17.61 18.55
N LYS A 234 6.90 -17.92 17.69
CA LYS A 234 7.86 -19.02 17.92
C LYS A 234 8.73 -18.81 19.16
N LEU A 235 9.20 -17.58 19.38
CA LEU A 235 10.01 -17.25 20.56
C LEU A 235 9.14 -17.24 21.83
N THR A 236 7.87 -16.86 21.74
CA THR A 236 6.89 -16.95 22.83
C THR A 236 6.60 -18.41 23.19
N GLU A 237 6.49 -19.30 22.20
CA GLU A 237 6.40 -20.75 22.47
C GLU A 237 7.67 -21.27 23.18
N SER A 238 8.84 -20.81 22.76
CA SER A 238 10.13 -21.14 23.41
C SER A 238 10.19 -20.62 24.85
N LEU A 239 9.65 -19.43 25.10
CA LEU A 239 9.49 -18.86 26.44
C LEU A 239 8.61 -19.74 27.33
N LYS A 240 7.47 -20.23 26.82
CA LYS A 240 6.58 -21.14 27.56
C LYS A 240 7.30 -22.43 27.95
N GLU A 241 8.10 -23.00 27.06
CA GLU A 241 8.93 -24.18 27.38
C GLU A 241 9.99 -23.86 28.44
N TYR A 242 10.61 -22.67 28.40
CA TYR A 242 11.54 -22.23 29.44
C TYR A 242 10.85 -22.15 30.80
N VAL A 243 9.69 -21.49 30.88
CA VAL A 243 8.92 -21.36 32.13
C VAL A 243 8.52 -22.73 32.66
N LYS A 244 8.06 -23.64 31.78
CA LYS A 244 7.72 -25.02 32.15
C LYS A 244 8.91 -25.78 32.73
N ARG A 245 10.12 -25.57 32.21
CA ARG A 245 11.34 -26.27 32.62
C ARG A 245 11.94 -25.71 33.91
N TYR A 246 11.93 -24.40 34.09
CA TYR A 246 12.66 -23.71 35.17
C TYR A 246 11.76 -23.11 36.24
N GLY A 247 10.44 -23.08 36.03
CA GLY A 247 9.45 -22.53 36.98
C GLY A 247 9.51 -21.01 37.14
N ARG A 248 10.23 -20.31 36.26
CA ARG A 248 10.40 -18.84 36.29
C ARG A 248 10.60 -18.28 34.89
N LEU A 249 10.30 -17.00 34.72
CA LEU A 249 10.64 -16.26 33.51
C LEU A 249 12.17 -16.10 33.37
N PRO A 250 12.70 -16.08 32.13
CA PRO A 250 14.07 -15.68 31.87
C PRO A 250 14.27 -14.19 32.20
N SER A 251 15.51 -13.77 32.42
CA SER A 251 15.84 -12.35 32.59
C SER A 251 15.87 -11.62 31.25
N SER A 252 16.22 -12.33 30.17
CA SER A 252 16.21 -11.78 28.81
C SER A 252 16.00 -12.88 27.76
N PRO A 253 15.62 -12.54 26.51
CA PRO A 253 15.47 -13.53 25.45
C PRO A 253 16.73 -14.38 25.22
N GLU A 254 17.93 -13.83 25.46
CA GLU A 254 19.20 -14.55 25.34
C GLU A 254 19.32 -15.74 26.32
N ASP A 255 18.58 -15.76 27.43
CA ASP A 255 18.51 -16.95 28.30
C ASP A 255 17.85 -18.15 27.60
N LEU A 256 16.93 -17.92 26.65
CA LEU A 256 16.33 -18.98 25.85
C LEU A 256 17.38 -19.65 24.95
N ALA A 257 18.33 -18.87 24.44
CA ALA A 257 19.47 -19.38 23.69
C ALA A 257 20.50 -20.07 24.59
N ARG A 258 20.87 -19.46 25.72
CA ARG A 258 21.83 -20.02 26.69
C ARG A 258 21.37 -21.34 27.32
N SER A 259 20.06 -21.51 27.50
CA SER A 259 19.46 -22.77 27.96
C SER A 259 19.36 -23.86 26.88
N GLY A 260 19.69 -23.53 25.62
CA GLY A 260 19.61 -24.45 24.48
C GLY A 260 18.19 -24.72 23.97
N ILE A 261 17.18 -24.01 24.48
CA ILE A 261 15.79 -24.10 24.00
C ILE A 261 15.70 -23.51 22.59
N VAL A 262 16.27 -22.32 22.39
CA VAL A 262 16.45 -21.72 21.07
C VAL A 262 17.84 -22.07 20.55
N LYS A 263 17.89 -22.89 19.50
CA LYS A 263 19.15 -23.26 18.84
C LYS A 263 19.61 -22.12 17.93
N ASN A 264 20.93 -21.92 17.85
CA ASN A 264 21.59 -20.91 17.00
C ASN A 264 21.40 -19.44 17.43
N GLY A 265 21.03 -19.20 18.69
CA GLY A 265 20.85 -17.83 19.20
C GLY A 265 19.48 -17.24 18.86
N ILE A 266 19.21 -16.06 19.43
CA ILE A 266 18.00 -15.29 19.10
C ILE A 266 18.18 -14.68 17.71
N PRO A 267 17.26 -14.94 16.76
CA PRO A 267 17.38 -14.40 15.42
C PRO A 267 17.22 -12.88 15.42
N GLU A 268 17.76 -12.22 14.39
CA GLU A 268 17.46 -10.82 14.12
C GLU A 268 16.01 -10.68 13.65
N ALA A 269 15.34 -9.60 14.07
CA ALA A 269 14.00 -9.30 13.61
C ALA A 269 14.06 -8.74 12.16
N PRO A 270 13.29 -9.28 11.20
CA PRO A 270 13.29 -8.78 9.81
C PRO A 270 12.96 -7.29 9.67
N VAL A 271 12.17 -6.72 10.57
CA VAL A 271 11.89 -5.26 10.62
C VAL A 271 13.01 -4.43 11.24
N GLY A 272 14.07 -5.07 11.76
CA GLY A 272 15.10 -4.46 12.59
C GLY A 272 14.74 -4.43 14.08
N GLY A 273 15.64 -3.87 14.88
CA GLY A 273 15.51 -3.87 16.34
C GLY A 273 15.87 -5.22 16.97
N LYS A 274 15.35 -5.47 18.17
CA LYS A 274 15.62 -6.69 18.94
C LYS A 274 14.31 -7.33 19.39
N PHE A 275 14.38 -8.60 19.76
CA PHE A 275 13.32 -9.22 20.55
C PHE A 275 13.51 -8.87 22.02
N ILE A 276 12.41 -8.58 22.71
CA ILE A 276 12.34 -8.21 24.12
C ILE A 276 11.33 -9.10 24.84
N LEU A 277 11.55 -9.32 26.14
CA LEU A 277 10.58 -10.00 27.00
C LEU A 277 9.51 -8.99 27.43
N ALA A 278 8.23 -9.36 27.29
CA ALA A 278 7.08 -8.64 27.83
C ALA A 278 6.51 -9.45 29.01
N PRO A 279 6.95 -9.18 30.26
CA PRO A 279 6.66 -10.07 31.40
C PRO A 279 5.18 -10.15 31.75
N LYS A 280 4.44 -9.03 31.67
CA LYS A 280 3.02 -8.95 32.06
C LYS A 280 2.09 -9.83 31.22
N ILE A 281 2.48 -10.11 29.97
CA ILE A 281 1.74 -10.95 29.03
C ILE A 281 2.48 -12.25 28.70
N GLU A 282 3.58 -12.52 29.41
CA GLU A 282 4.46 -13.69 29.22
C GLU A 282 4.75 -13.99 27.74
N ALA A 283 5.19 -12.96 27.01
CA ALA A 283 5.45 -13.04 25.57
C ALA A 283 6.82 -12.48 25.18
N ILE A 284 7.33 -12.93 24.04
CA ILE A 284 8.47 -12.29 23.36
C ILE A 284 7.93 -11.41 22.25
N LYS A 285 8.35 -10.14 22.24
CA LYS A 285 7.89 -9.11 21.30
C LYS A 285 9.06 -8.45 20.58
N SER A 286 8.84 -7.97 19.37
CA SER A 286 9.78 -7.10 18.66
C SER A 286 9.72 -5.70 19.24
N SER A 287 10.88 -5.12 19.55
CA SER A 287 10.98 -3.75 20.05
C SER A 287 10.46 -2.75 19.01
N GLU A 288 10.81 -2.95 17.74
CA GLU A 288 10.43 -2.07 16.64
C GLU A 288 8.92 -2.13 16.36
N LEU A 289 8.33 -3.33 16.27
CA LEU A 289 6.88 -3.45 16.08
C LEU A 289 6.10 -2.88 17.28
N SER A 290 6.57 -3.17 18.50
CA SER A 290 5.93 -2.66 19.71
C SER A 290 5.97 -1.13 19.75
N LYS A 291 7.11 -0.53 19.39
CA LYS A 291 7.28 0.93 19.32
C LYS A 291 6.35 1.57 18.30
N ARG A 292 6.27 1.01 17.08
CA ARG A 292 5.33 1.49 16.04
C ARG A 292 3.89 1.40 16.52
N LYS A 293 3.50 0.25 17.09
CA LYS A 293 2.15 0.02 17.60
C LYS A 293 1.80 1.00 18.72
N ILE A 294 2.70 1.23 19.67
CA ILE A 294 2.52 2.23 20.75
C ILE A 294 2.32 3.63 20.17
N GLN A 295 3.09 4.03 19.17
CA GLN A 295 2.95 5.34 18.53
C GLN A 295 1.61 5.50 17.78
N GLU A 296 1.17 4.45 17.09
CA GLU A 296 -0.14 4.41 16.43
C GLU A 296 -1.28 4.53 17.44
N ASP A 297 -1.22 3.77 18.53
CA ASP A 297 -2.24 3.75 19.57
C ASP A 297 -2.30 5.10 20.30
N ILE A 298 -1.15 5.71 20.63
CA ILE A 298 -1.07 7.06 21.19
C ILE A 298 -1.68 8.08 20.23
N SER A 299 -1.35 8.01 18.93
CA SER A 299 -1.88 8.94 17.92
C SER A 299 -3.40 8.81 17.80
N PHE A 300 -3.92 7.59 17.79
CA PHE A 300 -5.35 7.30 17.79
C PHE A 300 -6.03 7.87 19.05
N LEU A 301 -5.52 7.55 20.24
CA LEU A 301 -6.12 8.00 21.50
C LEU A 301 -6.13 9.53 21.63
N ASN A 302 -5.03 10.19 21.24
CA ASN A 302 -4.96 11.65 21.20
C ASN A 302 -5.96 12.26 20.22
N ALA A 303 -6.16 11.65 19.05
CA ALA A 303 -7.17 12.09 18.09
C ALA A 303 -8.60 11.93 18.64
N LYS A 304 -8.88 10.86 19.40
CA LYS A 304 -10.18 10.65 20.05
C LYS A 304 -10.42 11.63 21.19
N SER A 305 -9.42 11.89 22.02
CA SER A 305 -9.46 12.92 23.07
C SER A 305 -9.72 14.31 22.48
N ALA A 306 -9.02 14.70 21.41
CA ALA A 306 -9.25 15.96 20.71
C ALA A 306 -10.67 16.05 20.11
N ARG A 307 -11.18 14.94 19.57
CA ARG A 307 -12.57 14.87 19.08
C ARG A 307 -13.58 15.00 20.21
N TYR A 308 -13.36 14.37 21.36
CA TYR A 308 -14.21 14.52 22.54
C TYR A 308 -14.30 16.01 22.93
N LYS A 309 -13.16 16.70 23.06
CA LYS A 309 -13.13 18.13 23.36
C LYS A 309 -13.90 18.98 22.36
N LYS A 310 -13.81 18.65 21.07
CA LYS A 310 -14.56 19.36 20.03
C LYS A 310 -16.09 19.19 20.19
N LEU A 311 -16.55 18.07 20.73
CA LEU A 311 -17.98 17.77 20.91
C LEU A 311 -18.53 18.30 22.24
N TYR A 312 -17.75 18.22 23.32
CA TYR A 312 -18.23 18.49 24.69
C TYR A 312 -17.63 19.76 25.33
N GLY A 313 -16.67 20.42 24.68
CA GLY A 313 -16.04 21.66 25.15
C GLY A 313 -14.80 21.44 26.02
N ASP A 314 -14.78 20.39 26.84
CA ASP A 314 -13.68 20.01 27.72
C ASP A 314 -13.05 18.67 27.33
N TYR A 315 -11.84 18.39 27.80
CA TYR A 315 -11.23 17.06 27.66
C TYR A 315 -11.92 16.04 28.58
N PRO A 316 -11.85 14.74 28.26
CA PRO A 316 -12.27 13.68 29.19
C PRO A 316 -11.61 13.86 30.56
N ARG A 317 -12.37 13.65 31.63
CA ARG A 317 -11.90 13.83 33.01
C ARG A 317 -11.06 12.66 33.50
N SER A 318 -11.19 11.51 32.85
CA SER A 318 -10.47 10.29 33.21
C SER A 318 -10.18 9.42 31.98
N PRO A 319 -9.23 8.46 32.08
CA PRO A 319 -9.01 7.45 31.05
C PRO A 319 -10.28 6.62 30.76
N ASP A 320 -11.09 6.33 31.78
CA ASP A 320 -12.32 5.55 31.64
C ASP A 320 -13.39 6.30 30.85
N GLU A 321 -13.47 7.62 31.01
CA GLU A 321 -14.39 8.44 30.22
C GLU A 321 -13.99 8.46 28.73
N LEU A 322 -12.68 8.58 28.47
CA LEU A 322 -12.16 8.46 27.10
C LEU A 322 -12.44 7.07 26.51
N ARG A 323 -12.27 6.00 27.30
CA ARG A 323 -12.59 4.62 26.91
C ARG A 323 -14.07 4.47 26.56
N GLN A 324 -14.98 4.89 27.44
CA GLN A 324 -16.42 4.84 27.19
C GLN A 324 -16.82 5.62 25.93
N PHE A 325 -16.22 6.80 25.72
CA PHE A 325 -16.45 7.57 24.50
C PHE A 325 -16.05 6.80 23.24
N ILE A 326 -14.89 6.14 23.25
CA ILE A 326 -14.40 5.34 22.13
C ILE A 326 -15.35 4.17 21.85
N GLU A 327 -15.71 3.40 22.88
CA GLU A 327 -16.55 2.21 22.77
C GLU A 327 -18.00 2.54 22.35
N LEU A 328 -18.56 3.68 22.81
CA LEU A 328 -19.95 4.04 22.52
C LEU A 328 -20.13 4.84 21.23
N GLN A 329 -19.16 5.67 20.86
CA GLN A 329 -19.29 6.63 19.73
C GLN A 329 -18.53 6.19 18.49
N THR A 330 -17.83 5.05 18.55
CA THR A 330 -17.03 4.53 17.45
C THR A 330 -17.17 3.01 17.36
N THR A 331 -16.88 2.43 16.19
CA THR A 331 -16.79 0.97 16.01
C THR A 331 -15.40 0.44 16.38
N ALA A 332 -14.60 1.21 17.11
CA ALA A 332 -13.23 0.88 17.44
C ALA A 332 -13.12 0.56 18.93
N ASP A 333 -12.26 -0.41 19.25
CA ASP A 333 -11.96 -0.79 20.62
C ASP A 333 -10.88 0.12 21.22
N PHE A 334 -10.84 0.19 22.55
CA PHE A 334 -9.72 0.80 23.24
C PHE A 334 -8.46 -0.07 23.08
N PRO A 335 -7.34 0.46 22.57
CA PRO A 335 -6.16 -0.34 22.26
C PRO A 335 -5.53 -0.93 23.52
N VAL A 336 -5.07 -2.17 23.42
CA VAL A 336 -4.29 -2.86 24.46
C VAL A 336 -2.82 -2.60 24.19
N HIS A 337 -2.08 -2.22 25.24
CA HIS A 337 -0.65 -1.97 25.11
C HIS A 337 0.08 -3.27 24.67
N PRO A 338 0.94 -3.22 23.64
CA PRO A 338 1.55 -4.43 23.06
C PRO A 338 2.46 -5.22 24.01
N LEU A 339 2.96 -4.56 25.08
CA LEU A 339 3.77 -5.18 26.14
C LEU A 339 2.98 -5.53 27.43
N GLY A 340 1.66 -5.32 27.45
CA GLY A 340 0.82 -5.51 28.65
C GLY A 340 0.90 -4.38 29.67
N GLU A 341 1.55 -3.27 29.33
CA GLU A 341 1.64 -2.06 30.13
C GLU A 341 0.39 -1.18 29.98
N GLU A 342 0.42 0.05 30.47
CA GLU A 342 -0.73 0.94 30.46
C GLU A 342 -0.46 2.22 29.65
N TYR A 343 -1.52 2.76 29.07
CA TYR A 343 -1.50 4.12 28.53
C TYR A 343 -1.89 5.10 29.64
N VAL A 344 -1.05 6.10 29.87
CA VAL A 344 -1.27 7.15 30.88
C VAL A 344 -1.93 8.34 30.21
N TYR A 345 -3.05 8.81 30.76
CA TYR A 345 -3.80 9.93 30.24
C TYR A 345 -3.76 11.12 31.21
N ASP A 346 -3.42 12.30 30.68
CA ASP A 346 -3.46 13.56 31.41
C ASP A 346 -4.76 14.32 31.10
N PRO A 347 -5.69 14.45 32.07
CA PRO A 347 -6.97 15.14 31.86
C PRO A 347 -6.83 16.65 31.66
N VAL A 348 -5.71 17.26 32.07
CA VAL A 348 -5.47 18.71 31.91
C VAL A 348 -5.09 19.02 30.46
N THR A 349 -4.15 18.26 29.91
CA THR A 349 -3.68 18.47 28.53
C THR A 349 -4.47 17.68 27.50
N GLY A 350 -5.22 16.66 27.93
CA GLY A 350 -5.94 15.72 27.08
C GLY A 350 -5.02 14.73 26.35
N LYS A 351 -3.75 14.65 26.74
CA LYS A 351 -2.74 13.83 26.07
C LYS A 351 -2.66 12.43 26.67
N VAL A 352 -2.38 11.46 25.81
CA VAL A 352 -2.03 10.10 26.16
C VAL A 352 -0.57 9.84 25.84
N GLU A 353 0.10 9.16 26.77
CA GLU A 353 1.47 8.68 26.67
C GLU A 353 1.54 7.20 27.09
N SER A 354 2.65 6.53 26.77
CA SER A 354 2.92 5.17 27.22
C SER A 354 3.55 5.18 28.61
N SER A 355 3.18 4.26 29.50
CA SER A 355 3.85 4.11 30.80
C SER A 355 5.28 3.60 30.69
N VAL A 356 5.67 3.10 29.51
CA VAL A 356 7.04 2.61 29.21
C VAL A 356 7.57 3.19 27.91
N VAL A 357 8.88 3.38 27.85
CA VAL A 357 9.60 3.70 26.61
C VAL A 357 10.25 2.42 26.10
N VAL A 358 10.03 2.10 24.83
CA VAL A 358 10.67 0.98 24.15
C VAL A 358 11.89 1.52 23.41
N ASP A 359 13.07 1.09 23.86
CA ASP A 359 14.36 1.47 23.28
C ASP A 359 14.61 0.86 21.90
#